data_AF-A0A0D5YGF2-F1
#
_entry.id   AF-A0A0D5YGF2-F1
#
_cell.length_a   1.000
_cell.length_b   1.000
_cell.length_c   1.000
_cell.angle_alpha   90.00
_cell.angle_beta   90.00
_cell.angle_gamma   90.00
#
_symmetry.space_group_name_H-M   'P 1'
#
loop_
_entity.id
_entity.type
_entity.pdbx_description
1 polymer ?
#
loop_
_entity_poly.entity_id
_entity_poly.type
_entity_poly.pdbx_seq_one_letter_code
_entity_poly.pdbx_strand_id
1 'polypeptide(L)' 'MKICIVGPSGAGKTTLSKKLEKELNISAYAFDGIYWNLSGTVFIKNSEEIISYGIKQISF' A
#
# COMPACT_ATOMS: atom_id res chain seq x y z
N MET A 1 0.96 0.69 -16.59
CA MET A 1 0.36 1.92 -16.03
C MET A 1 0.36 1.80 -14.51
N LYS A 2 0.71 2.85 -13.76
CA LYS A 2 0.70 2.83 -12.28
C LYS A 2 -0.16 3.98 -11.76
N ILE A 3 -0.99 3.72 -10.76
CA ILE A 3 -1.90 4.71 -10.14
C ILE A 3 -1.52 4.82 -8.67
N CYS A 4 -1.23 6.03 -8.21
CA CYS A 4 -0.97 6.32 -6.80
C CYS A 4 -2.13 7.13 -6.21
N ILE A 5 -2.77 6.62 -5.16
CA ILE A 5 -3.90 7.27 -4.49
C ILE A 5 -3.42 7.87 -3.17
N VAL A 6 -3.45 9.20 -3.08
CA VAL A 6 -3.04 9.96 -1.89
C VAL A 6 -4.21 10.77 -1.33
N GLY A 7 -4.15 11.11 -0.04
CA GLY A 7 -5.22 11.85 0.64
C GLY A 7 -5.25 11.62 2.15
N PRO A 8 -6.04 12.39 2.91
CA PRO A 8 -6.08 12.32 4.37
C PRO A 8 -6.65 10.99 4.87
N SER A 9 -6.45 10.70 6.16
CA SER A 9 -7.09 9.55 6.82
C SER A 9 -8.61 9.63 6.68
N GLY A 10 -9.27 8.49 6.48
CA GLY A 10 -10.74 8.45 6.29
C GLY A 10 -11.25 8.87 4.91
N ALA A 11 -10.42 9.38 4.00
CA ALA A 11 -10.84 9.83 2.66
C ALA A 11 -11.30 8.71 1.69
N GLY A 12 -11.35 7.45 2.14
CA GLY A 12 -11.79 6.33 1.31
C GLY A 12 -10.75 5.77 0.33
N LYS A 13 -9.46 6.08 0.50
CA LYS A 13 -8.37 5.62 -0.39
C LYS A 13 -8.37 4.11 -0.63
N THR A 14 -8.45 3.32 0.44
CA THR A 14 -8.49 1.86 0.39
C THR A 14 -9.75 1.33 -0.29
N THR A 15 -10.88 2.02 -0.10
CA THR A 15 -12.14 1.67 -0.76
C THR A 15 -12.06 1.91 -2.26
N LEU A 16 -11.52 3.07 -2.66
CA LEU A 16 -11.32 3.42 -4.07
C LEU A 16 -10.31 2.48 -4.75
N SER A 17 -9.19 2.19 -4.10
CA SER A 17 -8.16 1.29 -4.67
C SER A 17 -8.72 -0.11 -4.94
N LYS A 18 -9.49 -0.68 -4.01
CA LYS A 18 -10.15 -2.00 -4.19
C LYS A 18 -11.21 -2.00 -5.28
N LYS A 19 -11.90 -0.87 -5.49
CA LYS A 19 -12.87 -0.75 -6.58
C LYS A 19 -12.16 -0.73 -7.93
N LEU A 20 -11.09 0.08 -8.06
CA LEU A 20 -10.25 0.13 -9.26
C LEU A 20 -9.56 -1.21 -9.56
N GLU A 21 -9.09 -1.91 -8.53
CA GLU A 21 -8.52 -3.26 -8.63
C GLU A 21 -9.46 -4.20 -9.41
N LYS A 22 -10.74 -4.22 -9.02
CA LYS A 22 -11.78 -5.04 -9.65
C LYS A 22 -12.18 -4.56 -11.03
N GLU A 23 -12.39 -3.26 -11.21
CA GLU A 23 -12.88 -2.70 -12.47
C GLU A 23 -11.84 -2.72 -13.59
N LEU A 24 -10.56 -2.55 -13.24
CA LEU A 24 -9.46 -2.49 -14.21
C LEU A 24 -8.65 -3.78 -14.28
N ASN A 25 -8.96 -4.76 -13.42
CA ASN A 25 -8.20 -6.02 -13.27
C ASN A 25 -6.69 -5.77 -13.09
N ILE A 26 -6.35 -4.82 -12.22
CA ILE A 26 -4.97 -4.48 -11.82
C ILE A 26 -4.77 -4.84 -10.36
N SER A 27 -3.53 -5.03 -9.92
CA SER A 27 -3.23 -5.24 -8.49
C SER A 27 -3.27 -3.94 -7.69
N ALA A 28 -3.78 -3.97 -6.46
CA ALA A 28 -3.75 -2.86 -5.52
C ALA A 28 -2.85 -3.16 -4.31
N TYR A 29 -1.95 -2.23 -3.98
CA TYR A 29 -1.01 -2.37 -2.87
C TYR A 29 -1.16 -1.23 -1.86
N ALA A 30 -1.38 -1.58 -0.59
CA ALA A 30 -1.43 -0.61 0.50
C ALA A 30 -0.01 -0.32 1.00
N PHE A 31 0.39 0.95 0.96
CA PHE A 31 1.73 1.38 1.40
C PHE A 31 1.93 1.14 2.90
N ASP A 32 0.86 1.28 3.70
CA ASP A 32 0.95 1.14 5.15
C ASP A 32 1.50 -0.23 5.56
N GLY A 33 1.10 -1.31 4.87
CA GLY A 33 1.60 -2.66 5.14
C GLY A 33 3.05 -2.92 4.69
N ILE A 34 3.63 -2.03 3.90
CA ILE A 34 5.03 -2.11 3.43
C ILE A 34 5.93 -1.30 4.35
N TYR A 35 5.51 -0.09 4.69
CA TYR A 35 6.32 0.86 5.47
C TYR A 35 6.22 0.63 6.97
N TRP A 36 5.11 0.09 7.47
CA TRP A 36 4.87 -0.08 8.89
C TRP A 36 4.71 -1.54 9.28
N ASN A 37 5.38 -1.94 10.35
CA ASN A 37 5.08 -3.18 11.04
C ASN A 37 3.81 -2.97 11.88
N LEU A 38 2.73 -3.63 11.47
CA LEU A 38 1.41 -3.57 12.10
C LEU A 38 1.15 -4.74 13.07
N SER A 39 2.15 -5.57 13.35
CA SER A 39 1.99 -6.79 14.17
C SER A 39 1.89 -6.49 15.66
N GLY A 40 2.30 -5.29 16.09
CA GLY A 40 2.25 -4.83 17.48
C GLY A 40 1.21 -3.74 17.71
N THR A 41 1.18 -3.21 18.93
CA THR A 41 0.32 -2.07 19.33
C THR A 41 0.88 -0.71 18.90
N VAL A 42 2.09 -0.67 18.35
CA VAL A 42 2.80 0.54 17.94
C VAL A 42 3.22 0.42 16.49
N PHE A 43 3.05 1.50 15.72
CA PHE A 43 3.52 1.60 14.35
C PHE A 43 5.04 1.78 14.33
N ILE A 44 5.76 0.71 14.00
CA ILE A 44 7.22 0.74 13.86
C ILE A 44 7.55 0.73 12.38
N LYS A 45 8.38 1.66 11.91
CA LYS A 45 8.83 1.67 10.52
C LYS A 45 9.60 0.38 10.24
N ASN A 46 9.24 -0.32 9.16
CA ASN A 46 9.99 -1.50 8.71
C ASN A 46 11.43 -1.13 8.32
N SER A 47 12.33 -2.12 8.33
CA SER A 47 13.71 -1.90 7.89
C SER A 47 13.76 -1.55 6.39
N GLU A 48 14.82 -0.88 5.95
CA GLU A 48 15.00 -0.48 4.55
C GLU A 48 15.01 -1.70 3.61
N GLU A 49 15.50 -2.85 4.06
CA GLU A 49 15.48 -4.11 3.30
C GLU A 49 14.06 -4.59 3.04
N ILE A 50 13.20 -4.57 4.06
CA ILE A 50 11.78 -4.98 3.96
C ILE A 50 11.02 -4.01 3.06
N ILE A 51 11.24 -2.71 3.23
CA ILE A 51 10.60 -1.67 2.42
C ILE A 51 11.02 -1.82 0.94
N SER A 52 12.32 -1.99 0.68
CA SER A 52 12.86 -2.18 -0.67
C SER A 52 12.30 -3.44 -1.32
N TYR A 53 12.18 -4.54 -0.57
CA TYR A 53 11.56 -5.77 -1.05
C TYR A 53 10.07 -5.57 -1.39
N GLY A 54 9.30 -4.89 -0.54
CA GLY A 54 7.88 -4.61 -0.79
C GLY A 54 7.65 -3.68 -1.98
N ILE A 55 8.43 -2.60 -2.12
CA ILE A 55 8.33 -1.69 -3.26
C ILE A 55 8.67 -2.38 -4.59
N LYS A 56 9.65 -3.29 -4.57
CA LYS A 56 9.98 -4.13 -5.72
C LYS A 56 8.76 -4.88 -6.23
N GLN A 57 7.94 -5.46 -5.35
CA GLN A 57 6.71 -6.19 -5.76
C GLN A 57 5.66 -5.31 -6.47
N ILE A 58 5.69 -3.99 -6.28
CA ILE A 58 4.78 -3.05 -6.97
C ILE A 58 5.33 -2.65 -8.36
N SER A 59 6.64 -2.83 -8.58
CA SER A 59 7.34 -2.29 -9.75
C SER A 59 7.62 -3.28 -10.86
N PHE A 60 7.38 -4.57 -10.64
CA PHE A 60 7.55 -5.63 -11.64
C PHE A 60 6.24 -5.98 -12.34
#